data_AF-A0A537DPA3-F1
#
_entry.id   AF-A0A537DPA3-F1
#
_cell.length_a   1.000
_cell.length_b   1.000
_cell.length_c   1.000
_cell.angle_alpha   90.00
_cell.angle_beta   90.00
_cell.angle_gamma   90.00
#
_symmetry.space_group_name_H-M   'P 1'
#
loop_
_entity.id
_entity.type
_entity.pdbx_description
1 polymer ?
#
loop_
_entity_poly.entity_id
_entity_poly.type
_entity_poly.pdbx_seq_one_letter_code
_entity_poly.pdbx_strand_id
1 'polypeptide(L)'
;MRDLIIRHRGGSLDERVLGKLWDLSRKAAASVDDGNCRSLLSTIESYGAQLFSESGHLKFARAEMSGAHFLRLQILRELDAFHMRLLQLQLEATQDAAATLAANLRPARR
;
A
#
# COMPACT_ATOMS: atom_id res chain seq x y z
N MET A 1 8.50 -0.80 2.35
CA MET A 1 7.91 0.51 2.01
C MET A 1 7.73 1.40 3.23
N ARG A 2 7.03 0.97 4.29
CA ARG A 2 6.84 1.75 5.54
C ARG A 2 8.13 2.38 6.09
N ASP A 3 9.18 1.59 6.26
CA ASP A 3 10.47 2.09 6.77
C ASP A 3 11.10 3.19 5.91
N LEU A 4 10.91 3.11 4.58
CA LEU A 4 11.38 4.14 3.64
C LEU A 4 10.71 5.49 3.96
N ILE A 5 9.40 5.49 4.23
CA ILE A 5 8.62 6.70 4.53
C ILE A 5 8.88 7.21 5.97
N ILE A 6 9.20 6.32 6.91
CA ILE A 6 9.57 6.70 8.27
C ILE A 6 10.94 7.39 8.27
N ARG A 7 11.92 6.83 7.56
CA ARG A 7 13.31 7.35 7.55
C ARG A 7 13.48 8.62 6.72
N HIS A 8 12.69 8.79 5.67
CA HIS A 8 12.82 9.95 4.77
C HIS A 8 11.69 10.95 4.99
N ARG A 9 12.04 12.16 5.45
CA ARG A 9 11.07 13.22 5.78
C ARG A 9 10.37 13.82 4.56
N GLY A 10 10.94 13.68 3.37
CA GLY A 10 10.48 14.35 2.15
C GLY A 10 10.49 15.87 2.28
N GLY A 11 9.74 16.57 1.43
CA GLY A 11 9.75 18.04 1.38
C GLY A 11 10.89 18.62 0.53
N SER A 12 11.62 17.76 -0.16
CA SER A 12 12.61 18.11 -1.17
C SER A 12 12.67 16.99 -2.19
N LEU A 13 13.28 17.28 -3.35
CA LEU A 13 13.55 16.28 -4.36
C LEU A 13 14.45 15.17 -3.80
N ASP A 14 14.02 13.92 -3.95
CA ASP A 14 14.83 12.72 -3.65
C ASP A 14 14.44 11.60 -4.63
N GLU A 15 15.03 11.68 -5.83
CA GLU A 15 14.76 10.73 -6.93
C GLU A 15 15.13 9.29 -6.57
N ARG A 16 16.16 9.12 -5.73
CA ARG A 16 16.61 7.79 -5.30
C ARG A 16 15.55 7.13 -4.42
N VAL A 17 14.97 7.87 -3.49
CA VAL A 17 13.90 7.35 -2.63
C VAL A 17 12.62 7.15 -3.41
N LEU A 18 12.27 8.08 -4.30
CA LEU A 18 11.11 7.95 -5.18
C LEU A 18 11.20 6.71 -6.07
N GLY A 19 12.36 6.49 -6.72
CA GLY A 19 12.59 5.32 -7.55
C GLY A 19 12.47 4.00 -6.77
N LYS A 20 12.98 3.95 -5.53
CA LYS A 20 12.81 2.79 -4.65
C LYS A 20 11.35 2.56 -4.26
N LEU A 21 10.60 3.63 -4.01
CA LEU A 21 9.17 3.52 -3.68
C LEU A 21 8.40 2.93 -4.86
N TRP A 22 8.61 3.44 -6.08
CA TRP A 22 7.98 2.93 -7.30
C TRP A 22 8.37 1.48 -7.62
N ASP A 23 9.64 1.10 -7.46
CA ASP A 23 10.07 -0.29 -7.66
C ASP A 23 9.37 -1.25 -6.69
N LEU A 24 9.28 -0.88 -5.40
CA LEU A 24 8.59 -1.68 -4.40
C LEU A 24 7.08 -1.77 -4.68
N SER A 25 6.43 -0.66 -5.02
CA SER A 25 5.01 -0.63 -5.35
C SER A 25 4.69 -1.48 -6.57
N ARG A 26 5.50 -1.39 -7.64
CA ARG A 26 5.35 -2.21 -8.84
C ARG A 26 5.50 -3.70 -8.56
N LYS A 27 6.53 -4.07 -7.78
CA LYS A 27 6.75 -5.47 -7.37
C LYS A 27 5.56 -5.99 -6.57
N ALA A 28 5.06 -5.23 -5.61
CA ALA A 28 3.89 -5.60 -4.84
C ALA A 28 2.62 -5.74 -5.70
N ALA A 29 2.38 -4.80 -6.63
CA ALA A 29 1.24 -4.83 -7.53
C ALA A 29 1.28 -6.03 -8.50
N ALA A 30 2.47 -6.43 -8.95
CA ALA A 30 2.66 -7.60 -9.80
C ALA A 30 2.45 -8.93 -9.06
N SER A 31 2.59 -8.94 -7.73
CA SER A 31 2.44 -10.15 -6.89
C SER A 31 1.01 -10.39 -6.40
N VAL A 32 0.09 -9.45 -6.64
CA VAL A 32 -1.27 -9.52 -6.08
C VAL A 32 -2.30 -9.26 -7.19
N ASP A 33 -3.18 -10.24 -7.42
CA ASP A 33 -4.30 -10.07 -8.34
C ASP A 33 -5.56 -9.55 -7.64
N ASP A 34 -5.46 -8.35 -7.04
CA ASP A 34 -6.57 -7.68 -6.38
C ASP A 34 -6.61 -6.20 -6.78
N GLY A 35 -7.77 -5.76 -7.28
CA GLY A 35 -7.97 -4.40 -7.77
C GLY A 35 -7.79 -3.33 -6.69
N ASN A 36 -8.22 -3.62 -5.45
CA ASN A 36 -8.09 -2.68 -4.34
C ASN A 36 -6.62 -2.53 -3.94
N CYS A 37 -5.87 -3.63 -3.84
CA CYS A 37 -4.43 -3.61 -3.62
C CYS A 37 -3.71 -2.76 -4.68
N ARG A 38 -4.01 -2.95 -5.97
CA ARG A 38 -3.42 -2.14 -7.05
C ARG A 38 -3.76 -0.66 -6.93
N SER A 39 -5.00 -0.34 -6.56
CA SER A 39 -5.43 1.06 -6.34
C SER A 39 -4.69 1.72 -5.17
N LEU A 40 -4.57 1.03 -4.04
CA LEU A 40 -3.86 1.55 -2.85
C LEU A 40 -2.39 1.82 -3.17
N LEU A 41 -1.74 0.90 -3.89
CA LEU A 41 -0.35 1.07 -4.33
C LEU A 41 -0.19 2.26 -5.28
N SER A 42 -1.11 2.44 -6.23
CA SER A 42 -1.09 3.60 -7.14
C SER A 42 -1.26 4.94 -6.38
N THR A 43 -2.11 4.97 -5.36
CA THR A 43 -2.26 6.13 -4.47
C THR A 43 -0.95 6.41 -3.70
N ILE A 44 -0.29 5.37 -3.18
CA ILE A 44 1.02 5.49 -2.52
C ILE A 44 2.07 6.09 -3.47
N GLU A 45 2.13 5.61 -4.72
CA GLU A 45 3.06 6.13 -5.73
C GLU A 45 2.78 7.61 -6.05
N SER A 46 1.50 7.97 -6.19
CA SER A 46 1.07 9.34 -6.47
C SER A 46 1.44 10.31 -5.34
N TYR A 47 1.17 9.94 -4.09
CA TYR A 47 1.60 10.74 -2.94
C TYR A 47 3.12 10.79 -2.79
N GLY A 48 3.81 9.69 -3.05
CA GLY A 48 5.27 9.63 -3.06
C GLY A 48 5.89 10.60 -4.05
N ALA A 49 5.35 10.69 -5.27
CA ALA A 49 5.80 11.64 -6.29
C ALA A 49 5.64 13.09 -5.84
N GLN A 50 4.60 13.41 -5.07
CA GLN A 50 4.45 14.76 -4.50
C GLN A 50 5.41 14.98 -3.32
N LEU A 51 5.60 13.99 -2.46
CA LEU A 51 6.44 14.07 -1.26
C LEU A 51 7.92 14.30 -1.57
N PHE A 52 8.42 13.63 -2.61
CA PHE A 52 9.82 13.67 -3.04
C PHE A 52 10.04 14.54 -4.28
N SER A 53 9.22 15.59 -4.44
CA SER A 53 9.39 16.61 -5.48
C SER A 53 9.93 17.91 -4.89
N GLU A 54 10.47 18.78 -5.76
CA GLU A 54 10.96 20.10 -5.36
C GLU A 54 9.90 20.95 -4.66
N SER A 55 8.66 20.93 -5.17
CA SER A 55 7.59 21.83 -4.69
C SER A 55 6.19 21.21 -4.64
N GLY A 56 5.98 19.99 -5.16
CA GLY A 56 4.66 19.35 -5.23
C GLY A 56 4.04 19.07 -3.87
N HIS A 57 4.84 18.95 -2.81
CA HIS A 57 4.35 18.83 -1.44
C HIS A 57 3.73 20.14 -0.90
N LEU A 58 4.09 21.32 -1.44
CA LEU A 58 3.64 22.61 -0.92
C LEU A 58 2.12 22.80 -1.00
N LYS A 59 1.48 22.28 -2.05
CA LYS A 59 0.01 22.39 -2.23
C LYS A 59 -0.81 21.60 -1.18
N PHE A 60 -0.16 20.70 -0.43
CA PHE A 60 -0.78 19.92 0.63
C PHE A 60 -0.60 20.55 2.02
N ALA A 61 0.10 21.69 2.11
CA ALA A 61 0.26 22.41 3.36
C ALA A 61 -1.09 22.90 3.90
N ARG A 62 -1.25 22.80 5.22
CA ARG A 62 -2.39 23.34 5.98
C ARG A 62 -1.85 24.27 7.07
N ALA A 63 -2.73 25.07 7.67
CA ALA A 63 -2.36 26.11 8.64
C ALA A 63 -1.36 25.65 9.73
N GLU A 64 -1.50 24.41 10.22
CA GLU A 64 -0.65 23.87 11.30
C GLU A 64 0.16 22.63 10.88
N MET A 65 0.18 22.29 9.58
CA MET A 65 0.79 21.04 9.10
C MET A 65 1.49 21.24 7.76
N SER A 66 2.79 20.94 7.70
CA SER A 66 3.52 20.96 6.45
C SER A 66 2.98 19.91 5.48
N GLY A 67 2.96 20.22 4.19
CA GLY A 67 2.45 19.29 3.19
C GLY A 67 3.25 17.98 3.10
N ALA A 68 4.56 18.03 3.40
CA ALA A 68 5.39 16.82 3.53
C ALA A 68 4.94 15.94 4.71
N HIS A 69 4.61 16.54 5.86
CA HIS A 69 4.08 15.79 6.99
C HIS A 69 2.71 15.18 6.67
N PHE A 70 1.82 15.95 6.05
CA PHE A 70 0.53 15.47 5.58
C PHE A 70 0.67 14.28 4.64
N LEU A 71 1.52 14.38 3.61
CA LEU A 71 1.73 13.32 2.62
C LEU A 71 2.30 12.05 3.25
N ARG A 72 3.24 12.17 4.20
CA ARG A 72 3.75 11.00 4.94
C ARG A 72 2.65 10.29 5.72
N LEU A 73 1.79 11.04 6.40
CA LEU A 73 0.64 10.46 7.09
C LEU A 73 -0.30 9.74 6.12
N GLN A 74 -0.60 10.33 4.96
CA GLN A 74 -1.45 9.67 3.96
C GLN A 74 -0.81 8.39 3.45
N ILE A 75 0.47 8.41 3.05
CA ILE A 75 1.17 7.22 2.57
C ILE A 75 1.16 6.10 3.63
N LEU A 76 1.40 6.42 4.90
CA LEU A 76 1.37 5.43 5.97
C LEU A 76 -0.04 4.83 6.17
N ARG A 77 -1.09 5.64 6.05
CA ARG A 77 -2.49 5.16 6.10
C ARG A 77 -2.82 4.23 4.93
N GLU A 78 -2.41 4.58 3.72
CA GLU A 78 -2.61 3.73 2.54
C GLU A 78 -1.82 2.41 2.67
N LEU A 79 -0.62 2.45 3.25
CA LEU A 79 0.16 1.24 3.54
C LEU A 79 -0.51 0.35 4.60
N ASP A 80 -1.15 0.93 5.61
CA ASP A 80 -1.97 0.18 6.58
C ASP A 80 -3.19 -0.45 5.92
N ALA A 81 -3.92 0.31 5.10
CA ALA A 81 -5.05 -0.20 4.33
C ALA A 81 -4.63 -1.34 3.39
N PHE A 82 -3.48 -1.21 2.72
CA PHE A 82 -2.93 -2.25 1.86
C PHE A 82 -2.60 -3.52 2.66
N HIS A 83 -1.96 -3.38 3.82
CA HIS A 83 -1.68 -4.51 4.70
C HIS A 83 -2.97 -5.21 5.17
N MET A 84 -3.98 -4.44 5.58
CA MET A 84 -5.28 -4.99 5.99
C MET A 84 -5.97 -5.74 4.85
N ARG A 85 -5.91 -5.23 3.62
CA ARG A 85 -6.47 -5.95 2.46
C ARG A 85 -5.76 -7.27 2.19
N LEU A 86 -4.43 -7.32 2.32
CA LEU A 86 -3.68 -8.57 2.20
C LEU A 86 -4.08 -9.60 3.26
N LEU A 87 -4.25 -9.16 4.52
CA LEU A 87 -4.71 -10.06 5.59
C LEU A 87 -6.12 -10.59 5.33
N GLN A 88 -7.01 -9.76 4.78
CA GLN A 88 -8.35 -10.18 4.41
C GLN A 88 -8.31 -11.23 3.28
N LEU A 89 -7.55 -10.99 2.21
CA LEU A 89 -7.38 -11.95 1.11
C LEU A 89 -6.81 -13.29 1.60
N GLN A 90 -5.86 -13.25 2.54
CA GLN A 90 -5.30 -14.46 3.15
C GLN A 90 -6.35 -15.22 3.96
N LEU A 91 -7.21 -14.52 4.70
CA LEU A 91 -8.30 -15.14 5.45
C LEU A 91 -9.32 -15.80 4.51
N GLU A 92 -9.75 -15.09 3.47
CA GLU A 92 -10.67 -15.58 2.43
C GLU A 92 -10.11 -16.86 1.80
N ALA A 93 -8.85 -16.85 1.34
CA ALA A 93 -8.21 -18.02 0.75
C ALA A 93 -8.11 -19.22 1.71
N THR A 94 -7.88 -18.96 3.00
CA THR A 94 -7.81 -20.02 4.02
C THR A 94 -9.20 -20.66 4.25
N GLN A 95 -10.25 -19.85 4.26
CA GLN A 95 -11.63 -20.32 4.42
C GLN A 95 -12.08 -21.15 3.22
N ASP A 96 -11.75 -20.73 2.00
CA ASP A 96 -12.06 -21.46 0.77
C ASP A 96 -11.38 -22.83 0.73
N ALA A 97 -10.10 -22.88 1.13
CA ALA A 97 -9.36 -24.13 1.24
C ALA A 97 -10.00 -25.08 2.28
N ALA A 98 -10.37 -24.55 3.45
CA ALA A 98 -11.03 -25.32 4.49
C ALA A 98 -12.41 -25.85 4.04
N ALA A 99 -13.20 -25.03 3.35
CA ALA A 99 -14.49 -25.42 2.80
C ALA A 99 -14.34 -26.53 1.74
N THR A 100 -13.34 -26.41 0.87
CA THR A 100 -13.01 -27.43 -0.14
C THR A 100 -12.63 -28.76 0.50
N LEU A 101 -11.77 -28.74 1.52
CA LEU A 101 -11.39 -29.94 2.27
C LEU A 101 -12.60 -30.58 2.97
N ALA A 102 -13.46 -29.78 3.61
CA ALA A 102 -14.67 -30.27 4.27
C ALA A 102 -15.66 -30.89 3.28
N ALA A 103 -15.79 -30.34 2.07
CA ALA A 103 -16.62 -30.90 1.01
C ALA A 103 -16.11 -32.27 0.56
N ASN A 104 -14.80 -32.43 0.40
CA ASN A 104 -14.17 -33.69 0.00
C ASN A 104 -14.26 -34.79 1.08
N LEU A 105 -14.37 -34.40 2.35
CA LEU A 105 -14.48 -35.32 3.48
C LEU A 105 -15.91 -35.75 3.81
N ARG A 106 -16.94 -35.17 3.18
CA ARG A 106 -18.33 -35.61 3.40
C ARG A 106 -18.55 -36.96 2.68
N PRO A 107 -18.84 -38.05 3.42
CA PRO A 107 -19.15 -39.33 2.79
C PRO A 107 -20.45 -39.22 1.98
N ALA A 108 -20.49 -39.85 0.81
CA ALA A 108 -21.70 -39.95 0.01
C ALA A 108 -22.81 -40.57 0.87
N ARG A 109 -23.79 -39.75 1.26
CA ARG A 109 -24.99 -40.24 1.95
C ARG A 109 -25.71 -41.20 1.00
N ARG A 110 -25.62 -42.50 1.29
CA ARG A 110 -26.45 -43.55 0.70
C ARG A 110 -27.84 -43.52 1.33
#